data_AF-A0AAN7Z065-F1
#
_entry.id   AF-A0AAN7Z065-F1
#
_cell.length_a   1.000
_cell.length_b   1.000
_cell.length_c   1.000
_cell.angle_alpha   90.00
_cell.angle_beta   90.00
_cell.angle_gamma   90.00
#
_symmetry.space_group_name_H-M   'P 1'
#
loop_
_entity.id
_entity.type
_entity.pdbx_description
1 polymer ?
#
loop_
_entity_poly.entity_id
_entity_poly.type
_entity_poly.pdbx_seq_one_letter_code
_entity_poly.pdbx_strand_id
1 'polypeptide(L)'
;MLTKCSVQWGTKSDIIQAIPAAIETNTKLLLGLWISGGTQSLDNEIVALKAAIAKYGTKFTSLVVGISVGSEDLYRDAAGEVGTTSAYLVSSIKRVRTAIAGTALAGVPVGHVDTYDSFLNGTNKAVIPAIDFIGFDGYPYWESTKANSINDAMTRFYDGYDKTVKLAGNKPVWVTETGWPVTGKKNNLAVASAANARIYWQKIACTLIQKKVNVFWYDLQESQWGTADPDFGIFGAGDLGTLSPRYSLVCVR
;
A
#
# COMPACT_ATOMS: atom_id res chain seq x y z
N MET A 1 0.88 -2.21 9.51
CA MET A 1 0.53 -3.13 8.42
C MET A 1 -0.46 -2.43 7.50
N LEU A 2 -0.29 -2.58 6.18
CA LEU A 2 -1.29 -2.20 5.18
C LEU A 2 -2.11 -3.45 4.85
N THR A 3 -3.43 -3.37 4.91
CA THR A 3 -4.29 -4.39 4.28
C THR A 3 -4.67 -3.90 2.89
N LYS A 4 -4.67 -4.75 1.87
CA LYS A 4 -5.14 -4.38 0.52
C LYS A 4 -6.67 -4.40 0.37
N CYS A 5 -7.35 -5.05 1.32
CA CYS A 5 -8.78 -5.37 1.29
C CYS A 5 -9.26 -5.52 2.75
N SER A 6 -10.55 -5.29 3.00
CA SER A 6 -11.18 -5.55 4.31
C SER A 6 -12.00 -6.86 4.32
N VAL A 7 -12.19 -7.48 3.15
CA VAL A 7 -12.85 -8.78 2.96
C VAL A 7 -11.83 -9.91 3.06
N GLN A 8 -12.21 -11.01 3.73
CA GLN A 8 -11.41 -12.23 3.76
C GLN A 8 -11.37 -12.88 2.36
N TRP A 9 -10.15 -13.21 1.90
CA TRP A 9 -9.97 -13.90 0.63
C TRP A 9 -10.81 -15.19 0.56
N GLY A 10 -11.45 -15.41 -0.59
CA GLY A 10 -12.35 -16.55 -0.83
C GLY A 10 -13.76 -16.38 -0.27
N THR A 11 -14.09 -15.23 0.33
CA THR A 11 -15.42 -14.95 0.88
C THR A 11 -16.07 -13.76 0.18
N LYS A 12 -17.38 -13.59 0.35
CA LYS A 12 -18.10 -12.45 -0.23
C LYS A 12 -17.83 -11.16 0.53
N SER A 13 -17.89 -11.20 1.86
CA SER A 13 -17.86 -9.99 2.70
C SER A 13 -17.47 -10.31 4.16
N ASP A 14 -16.80 -11.44 4.40
CA ASP A 14 -16.40 -11.79 5.77
C ASP A 14 -15.26 -10.88 6.21
N ILE A 15 -15.20 -10.60 7.51
CA ILE A 15 -14.14 -9.76 8.07
C ILE A 15 -12.79 -10.45 7.87
N ILE A 16 -11.84 -9.76 7.23
CA ILE A 16 -10.49 -10.28 7.02
C ILE A 16 -9.81 -10.67 8.34
N GLN A 17 -9.14 -11.83 8.35
CA GLN A 17 -8.44 -12.37 9.53
C GLN A 17 -7.28 -11.48 10.01
N ALA A 18 -6.80 -10.57 9.16
CA ALA A 18 -5.81 -9.57 9.53
C ALA A 18 -6.28 -8.64 10.66
N ILE A 19 -7.60 -8.36 10.77
CA ILE A 19 -8.14 -7.50 11.84
C ILE A 19 -8.00 -8.15 13.22
N PRO A 20 -8.52 -9.37 13.49
CA PRO A 20 -8.33 -10.01 14.78
C PRO A 20 -6.86 -10.25 15.11
N ALA A 21 -6.02 -10.61 14.14
CA ALA A 21 -4.57 -10.74 14.36
C ALA A 21 -3.94 -9.40 14.80
N ALA A 22 -4.29 -8.29 14.16
CA ALA A 22 -3.81 -6.97 14.54
C ALA A 22 -4.28 -6.53 15.94
N ILE A 23 -5.48 -6.93 16.35
CA ILE A 23 -5.99 -6.70 17.72
C ILE A 23 -5.13 -7.47 18.73
N GLU A 24 -4.83 -8.74 18.45
CA GLU A 24 -4.03 -9.59 19.34
C GLU A 24 -2.60 -9.06 19.50
N THR A 25 -2.00 -8.55 18.42
CA THR A 25 -0.61 -8.05 18.45
C THR A 25 -0.49 -6.54 18.65
N ASN A 26 -1.60 -5.82 18.85
CA ASN A 26 -1.66 -4.35 18.92
C ASN A 26 -1.00 -3.65 17.70
N THR A 27 -1.16 -4.23 16.51
CA THR A 27 -0.56 -3.73 15.27
C THR A 27 -1.42 -2.63 14.65
N LYS A 28 -0.81 -1.48 14.33
CA LYS A 28 -1.50 -0.40 13.61
C LYS A 28 -1.80 -0.78 12.15
N LEU A 29 -2.96 -0.36 11.67
CA LEU A 29 -3.54 -0.71 10.37
C LEU A 29 -3.71 0.52 9.48
N LEU A 30 -3.14 0.49 8.29
CA LEU A 30 -3.69 1.21 7.14
C LEU A 30 -4.67 0.26 6.47
N LEU A 31 -5.96 0.58 6.56
CA LEU A 31 -7.03 -0.31 6.09
C LEU A 31 -7.32 -0.05 4.62
N GLY A 32 -7.04 -1.02 3.74
CA GLY A 32 -7.42 -0.96 2.33
C GLY A 32 -8.84 -1.47 2.09
N LEU A 33 -9.51 -0.83 1.13
CA LEU A 33 -10.81 -1.23 0.57
C LEU A 33 -10.61 -1.41 -0.93
N TRP A 34 -10.78 -2.63 -1.43
CA TRP A 34 -10.63 -2.98 -2.83
C TRP A 34 -11.84 -2.54 -3.65
N ILE A 35 -11.64 -1.57 -4.54
CA ILE A 35 -12.72 -0.97 -5.34
C ILE A 35 -12.74 -1.44 -6.80
N SER A 36 -11.68 -2.12 -7.26
CA SER A 36 -11.65 -2.69 -8.61
C SER A 36 -12.66 -3.85 -8.69
N GLY A 37 -13.45 -3.91 -9.76
CA GLY A 37 -14.60 -4.84 -9.86
C GLY A 37 -15.96 -4.17 -9.65
N GLY A 38 -16.00 -2.85 -9.48
CA GLY A 38 -17.21 -2.04 -9.55
C GLY A 38 -18.03 -2.00 -8.27
N THR A 39 -19.27 -1.51 -8.38
CA THR A 39 -20.14 -1.15 -7.23
C THR A 39 -20.30 -2.27 -6.21
N GLN A 40 -20.46 -3.50 -6.66
CA GLN A 40 -20.63 -4.65 -5.78
C GLN A 40 -19.37 -4.97 -4.96
N SER A 41 -18.17 -4.74 -5.52
CA SER A 41 -16.90 -4.94 -4.79
C SER A 41 -16.83 -3.99 -3.60
N LEU A 42 -17.09 -2.70 -3.84
CA LEU A 42 -17.10 -1.70 -2.78
C LEU A 42 -18.22 -1.95 -1.75
N ASP A 43 -19.40 -2.42 -2.17
CA ASP A 43 -20.47 -2.75 -1.23
C ASP A 43 -20.07 -3.87 -0.28
N ASN A 44 -19.40 -4.91 -0.79
CA ASN A 44 -18.89 -6.01 0.02
C ASN A 44 -17.84 -5.51 1.04
N GLU A 45 -16.94 -4.64 0.61
CA GLU A 45 -15.92 -4.00 1.45
C GLU A 45 -16.54 -3.15 2.57
N ILE A 46 -17.56 -2.35 2.24
CA ILE A 46 -18.30 -1.55 3.24
C ILE A 46 -19.04 -2.44 4.24
N VAL A 47 -19.64 -3.54 3.77
CA VAL A 47 -20.30 -4.52 4.66
C VAL A 47 -19.29 -5.13 5.63
N ALA A 48 -18.14 -5.59 5.13
CA ALA A 48 -17.08 -6.16 5.97
C ALA A 48 -16.54 -5.15 6.99
N LEU A 49 -16.30 -3.90 6.56
CA LEU A 49 -15.87 -2.82 7.43
C LEU A 49 -16.89 -2.55 8.56
N LYS A 50 -18.17 -2.41 8.22
CA LYS A 50 -19.24 -2.19 9.22
C LYS A 50 -19.35 -3.36 10.19
N ALA A 51 -19.25 -4.59 9.69
CA ALA A 51 -19.23 -5.79 10.53
C ALA A 51 -18.03 -5.80 11.48
N ALA A 52 -16.84 -5.40 11.03
CA ALA A 52 -15.65 -5.30 11.87
C ALA A 52 -15.78 -4.24 12.96
N ILE A 53 -16.30 -3.04 12.61
CA ILE A 53 -16.59 -1.98 13.58
C ILE A 53 -17.57 -2.48 14.65
N ALA A 54 -18.67 -3.12 14.24
CA ALA A 54 -19.69 -3.61 15.15
C ALA A 54 -19.16 -4.75 16.05
N LYS A 55 -18.37 -5.68 15.50
CA LYS A 55 -17.87 -6.86 16.22
C LYS A 55 -16.76 -6.53 17.20
N TYR A 56 -15.80 -5.68 16.81
CA TYR A 56 -14.57 -5.46 17.58
C TYR A 56 -14.51 -4.09 18.26
N GLY A 57 -15.37 -3.14 17.86
CA GLY A 57 -15.47 -1.82 18.48
C GLY A 57 -14.11 -1.11 18.57
N THR A 58 -13.86 -0.49 19.71
CA THR A 58 -12.64 0.31 19.96
C THR A 58 -11.34 -0.49 19.91
N LYS A 59 -11.38 -1.81 20.17
CA LYS A 59 -10.19 -2.68 20.04
C LYS A 59 -9.67 -2.68 18.61
N PHE A 60 -10.59 -2.64 17.63
CA PHE A 60 -10.23 -2.50 16.23
C PHE A 60 -10.00 -1.03 15.84
N THR A 61 -10.96 -0.14 16.11
CA THR A 61 -10.94 1.20 15.52
C THR A 61 -9.78 2.07 16.03
N SER A 62 -9.27 1.84 17.24
CA SER A 62 -8.09 2.53 17.77
C SER A 62 -6.76 2.10 17.13
N LEU A 63 -6.77 1.02 16.33
CA LEU A 63 -5.60 0.54 15.57
C LEU A 63 -5.54 1.13 14.17
N VAL A 64 -6.64 1.65 13.63
CA VAL A 64 -6.70 2.18 12.27
C VAL A 64 -6.06 3.56 12.22
N VAL A 65 -4.95 3.69 11.50
CA VAL A 65 -4.22 4.96 11.32
C VAL A 65 -4.64 5.71 10.06
N GLY A 66 -5.25 5.01 9.10
CA GLY A 66 -5.77 5.57 7.86
C GLY A 66 -6.59 4.54 7.10
N ILE A 67 -7.36 5.00 6.12
CA ILE A 67 -8.14 4.17 5.20
C ILE A 67 -7.69 4.47 3.78
N SER A 68 -7.26 3.45 3.04
CA SER A 68 -6.97 3.51 1.61
C SER A 68 -8.19 3.01 0.83
N VAL A 69 -8.76 3.88 0.01
CA VAL A 69 -9.86 3.53 -0.90
C VAL A 69 -9.25 3.25 -2.26
N GLY A 70 -9.14 1.97 -2.60
CA GLY A 70 -8.43 1.52 -3.79
C GLY A 70 -6.90 1.55 -3.66
N SER A 71 -6.25 0.79 -4.53
CA SER A 71 -4.80 0.69 -4.67
C SER A 71 -4.46 0.47 -6.13
N GLU A 72 -3.69 1.37 -6.74
CA GLU A 72 -3.29 1.32 -8.15
C GLU A 72 -4.47 1.22 -9.14
N ASP A 73 -5.66 1.67 -8.74
CA ASP A 73 -6.85 1.59 -9.59
C ASP A 73 -6.71 2.46 -10.84
N LEU A 74 -6.06 3.62 -10.74
CA LEU A 74 -5.87 4.53 -11.87
C LEU A 74 -4.76 4.02 -12.78
N TYR A 75 -3.69 3.48 -12.19
CA TYR A 75 -2.61 2.81 -12.93
C TYR A 75 -3.16 1.65 -13.76
N ARG A 76 -3.94 0.75 -13.14
CA ARG A 76 -4.54 -0.40 -13.83
C ARG A 76 -5.52 0.01 -14.91
N ASP A 77 -6.35 1.04 -14.68
CA ASP A 77 -7.28 1.57 -15.69
C ASP A 77 -6.52 2.07 -16.93
N ALA A 78 -5.44 2.84 -16.73
CA ALA A 78 -4.59 3.32 -17.81
C ALA A 78 -3.85 2.19 -18.57
N ALA A 79 -3.54 1.09 -17.88
CA ALA A 79 -2.93 -0.10 -18.47
C ALA A 79 -3.93 -1.04 -19.19
N GLY A 80 -5.24 -0.75 -19.12
CA GLY A 80 -6.29 -1.64 -19.66
C GLY A 80 -6.53 -2.89 -18.81
N GLU A 81 -6.08 -2.87 -17.55
CA GLU A 81 -6.31 -3.91 -16.56
C GLU A 81 -7.56 -3.61 -15.72
N VAL A 82 -7.84 -4.46 -14.74
CA VAL A 82 -8.98 -4.29 -13.82
C VAL A 82 -8.67 -3.16 -12.83
N GLY A 83 -8.93 -1.93 -13.25
CA GLY A 83 -8.81 -0.71 -12.45
C GLY A 83 -10.14 0.04 -12.34
N THR A 84 -10.06 1.36 -12.12
CA THR A 84 -11.23 2.24 -12.19
C THR A 84 -10.90 3.66 -12.58
N THR A 85 -11.90 4.39 -13.08
CA THR A 85 -11.76 5.79 -13.45
C THR A 85 -11.67 6.70 -12.22
N SER A 86 -11.04 7.87 -12.38
CA SER A 86 -10.97 8.90 -11.34
C SER A 86 -12.34 9.32 -10.81
N ALA A 87 -13.37 9.38 -11.67
CA ALA A 87 -14.73 9.72 -11.28
C ALA A 87 -15.35 8.68 -10.34
N TYR A 88 -15.17 7.39 -10.64
CA TYR A 88 -15.65 6.31 -9.80
C TYR A 88 -14.88 6.22 -8.48
N LEU A 89 -13.56 6.43 -8.50
CA LEU A 89 -12.73 6.50 -7.30
C LEU A 89 -13.21 7.63 -6.36
N VAL A 90 -13.44 8.83 -6.87
CA VAL A 90 -13.97 9.96 -6.07
C VAL A 90 -15.35 9.64 -5.49
N SER A 91 -16.22 9.00 -6.26
CA SER A 91 -17.52 8.52 -5.76
C SER A 91 -17.36 7.49 -4.64
N SER A 92 -16.42 6.57 -4.80
CA SER A 92 -16.10 5.52 -3.83
C SER A 92 -15.58 6.11 -2.52
N ILE A 93 -14.69 7.10 -2.58
CA ILE A 93 -14.21 7.82 -1.39
C ILE A 93 -15.38 8.46 -0.64
N LYS A 94 -16.33 9.09 -1.34
CA LYS A 94 -17.53 9.67 -0.71
C LYS A 94 -18.39 8.59 -0.04
N ARG A 95 -18.62 7.46 -0.71
CA ARG A 95 -19.40 6.34 -0.15
C ARG A 95 -18.75 5.77 1.11
N VAL A 96 -17.43 5.60 1.12
CA VAL A 96 -16.67 5.15 2.30
C VAL A 96 -16.81 6.15 3.45
N ARG A 97 -16.65 7.45 3.19
CA ARG A 97 -16.87 8.49 4.21
C ARG A 97 -18.28 8.46 4.79
N THR A 98 -19.30 8.31 3.94
CA THR A 98 -20.69 8.14 4.39
C THR A 98 -20.86 6.87 5.23
N ALA A 99 -20.22 5.77 4.85
CA ALA A 99 -20.33 4.50 5.57
C ALA A 99 -19.72 4.52 6.97
N ILE A 100 -18.65 5.31 7.18
CA ILE A 100 -17.98 5.46 8.48
C ILE A 100 -18.47 6.66 9.28
N ALA A 101 -19.31 7.52 8.71
CA ALA A 101 -19.89 8.65 9.41
C ALA A 101 -20.66 8.21 10.66
N GLY A 102 -20.46 8.90 11.78
CA GLY A 102 -21.06 8.54 13.07
C GLY A 102 -20.44 7.32 13.76
N THR A 103 -19.39 6.73 13.19
CA THR A 103 -18.61 5.65 13.84
C THR A 103 -17.31 6.19 14.44
N ALA A 104 -16.60 5.37 15.21
CA ALA A 104 -15.27 5.70 15.74
C ALA A 104 -14.19 5.91 14.64
N LEU A 105 -14.47 5.55 13.38
CA LEU A 105 -13.56 5.80 12.25
C LEU A 105 -13.83 7.12 11.53
N ALA A 106 -14.86 7.89 11.91
CA ALA A 106 -15.24 9.12 11.19
C ALA A 106 -14.11 10.17 11.09
N GLY A 107 -13.19 10.19 12.06
CA GLY A 107 -12.03 11.08 12.09
C GLY A 107 -10.73 10.49 11.52
N VAL A 108 -10.75 9.24 11.04
CA VAL A 108 -9.57 8.60 10.45
C VAL A 108 -9.34 9.16 9.04
N PRO A 109 -8.10 9.53 8.66
CA PRO A 109 -7.82 10.09 7.34
C PRO A 109 -8.08 9.06 6.23
N VAL A 110 -8.75 9.48 5.16
CA VAL A 110 -9.10 8.66 4.00
C VAL A 110 -8.26 9.09 2.80
N GLY A 111 -7.54 8.15 2.20
CA GLY A 111 -6.64 8.37 1.07
C GLY A 111 -6.87 7.39 -0.08
N HIS A 112 -6.06 7.55 -1.11
CA HIS A 112 -5.91 6.59 -2.21
C HIS A 112 -4.42 6.33 -2.41
N VAL A 113 -4.06 5.10 -2.80
CA VAL A 113 -2.67 4.70 -3.01
C VAL A 113 -2.48 4.34 -4.48
N ASP A 114 -1.48 4.92 -5.13
CA ASP A 114 -1.21 4.69 -6.55
C ASP A 114 0.23 5.10 -6.88
N THR A 115 0.65 4.85 -8.12
CA THR A 115 1.94 5.31 -8.63
C THR A 115 1.95 6.82 -8.84
N TYR A 116 3.13 7.45 -8.77
CA TYR A 116 3.23 8.91 -8.92
C TYR A 116 2.74 9.41 -10.28
N ASP A 117 2.95 8.65 -11.35
CA ASP A 117 2.54 8.98 -12.71
C ASP A 117 1.02 8.94 -12.88
N SER A 118 0.31 8.03 -12.18
CA SER A 118 -1.15 8.06 -12.10
C SER A 118 -1.68 9.36 -11.51
N PHE A 119 -1.05 9.87 -10.45
CA PHE A 119 -1.45 11.14 -9.83
C PHE A 119 -1.07 12.37 -10.69
N LEU A 120 0.04 12.31 -11.42
CA LEU A 120 0.47 13.38 -12.31
C LEU A 120 -0.39 13.48 -13.59
N ASN A 121 -1.10 12.41 -13.96
CA ASN A 121 -2.03 12.44 -15.08
C ASN A 121 -3.15 13.47 -14.83
N GLY A 122 -3.28 14.43 -15.76
CA GLY A 122 -4.24 15.52 -15.66
C GLY A 122 -5.70 15.08 -15.53
N THR A 123 -6.07 13.91 -16.06
CA THR A 123 -7.42 13.35 -15.97
C THR A 123 -7.78 12.88 -14.55
N ASN A 124 -6.77 12.70 -13.68
CA ASN A 124 -6.92 12.19 -12.33
C ASN A 124 -6.89 13.30 -11.26
N LYS A 125 -6.72 14.57 -11.65
CA LYS A 125 -6.62 15.73 -10.74
C LYS A 125 -7.76 15.86 -9.74
N ALA A 126 -8.97 15.38 -10.08
CA ALA A 126 -10.14 15.42 -9.21
C ALA A 126 -10.02 14.54 -7.96
N VAL A 127 -9.10 13.56 -7.94
CA VAL A 127 -8.87 12.66 -6.80
C VAL A 127 -8.22 13.39 -5.64
N ILE A 128 -7.22 14.24 -5.93
CA ILE A 128 -6.43 14.96 -4.92
C ILE A 128 -7.30 15.74 -3.93
N PRO A 129 -8.28 16.57 -4.32
CA PRO A 129 -9.13 17.27 -3.35
C PRO A 129 -10.06 16.36 -2.54
N ALA A 130 -10.36 15.13 -2.99
CA ALA A 130 -11.29 14.22 -2.30
C ALA A 130 -10.65 13.42 -1.13
N ILE A 131 -9.32 13.36 -1.09
CA ILE A 131 -8.52 12.58 -0.13
C ILE A 131 -7.84 13.46 0.93
N ASP A 132 -7.55 12.88 2.09
CA ASP A 132 -6.86 13.53 3.21
C ASP A 132 -5.34 13.33 3.15
N PHE A 133 -4.88 12.22 2.55
CA PHE A 133 -3.47 11.91 2.29
C PHE A 133 -3.31 11.28 0.91
N ILE A 134 -2.11 11.37 0.34
CA ILE A 134 -1.73 10.64 -0.88
C ILE A 134 -0.87 9.45 -0.48
N GLY A 135 -1.25 8.24 -0.89
CA GLY A 135 -0.38 7.06 -0.80
C GLY A 135 0.46 6.93 -2.06
N PHE A 136 1.77 6.97 -1.90
CA PHE A 136 2.74 6.79 -2.96
C PHE A 136 3.23 5.35 -2.97
N ASP A 137 2.93 4.64 -4.05
CA ASP A 137 3.51 3.34 -4.38
C ASP A 137 4.67 3.56 -5.36
N GLY A 138 5.89 3.19 -4.94
CA GLY A 138 7.12 3.60 -5.60
C GLY A 138 8.11 2.45 -5.75
N TYR A 139 8.20 1.89 -6.96
CA TYR A 139 9.10 0.75 -7.25
C TYR A 139 10.07 1.07 -8.39
N PRO A 140 11.25 1.63 -8.10
CA PRO A 140 12.29 1.86 -9.09
C PRO A 140 12.67 0.61 -9.89
N TYR A 141 12.54 -0.58 -9.27
CA TYR A 141 12.77 -1.87 -9.92
C TYR A 141 11.99 -2.01 -11.24
N TRP A 142 10.75 -1.49 -11.30
CA TRP A 142 9.86 -1.61 -12.44
C TRP A 142 10.04 -0.54 -13.53
N GLU A 143 10.86 0.51 -13.28
CA GLU A 143 11.09 1.61 -14.23
C GLU A 143 12.08 1.23 -15.37
N SER A 144 11.76 0.17 -16.12
CA SER A 144 12.65 -0.46 -17.10
C SER A 144 13.01 0.40 -18.33
N THR A 145 12.25 1.46 -18.60
CA THR A 145 12.54 2.44 -19.67
C THR A 145 13.60 3.47 -19.28
N LYS A 146 14.09 3.42 -18.03
CA LYS A 146 15.13 4.29 -17.48
C LYS A 146 16.27 3.46 -16.90
N ALA A 147 17.39 4.11 -16.57
CA ALA A 147 18.40 3.50 -15.72
C ALA A 147 17.79 3.20 -14.34
N ASN A 148 17.72 1.91 -13.99
CA ASN A 148 17.03 1.39 -12.81
C ASN A 148 17.91 0.41 -12.02
N SER A 149 19.24 0.54 -12.08
CA SER A 149 20.10 -0.29 -11.22
C SER A 149 19.88 0.05 -9.74
N ILE A 150 20.39 -0.78 -8.83
CA ILE A 150 20.32 -0.48 -7.39
C ILE A 150 20.97 0.87 -7.03
N ASN A 151 21.96 1.32 -7.81
CA ASN A 151 22.62 2.61 -7.62
C ASN A 151 21.74 3.79 -8.09
N ASP A 152 20.86 3.56 -9.06
CA ASP A 152 19.92 4.57 -9.57
C ASP A 152 18.64 4.64 -8.74
N ALA A 153 18.30 3.55 -8.05
CA ALA A 153 17.03 3.35 -7.37
C ALA A 153 16.68 4.48 -6.39
N MET A 154 17.67 5.04 -5.69
CA MET A 154 17.47 6.14 -4.75
C MET A 154 17.00 7.41 -5.47
N THR A 155 17.69 7.80 -6.54
CA THR A 155 17.34 8.97 -7.33
C THR A 155 15.97 8.82 -7.97
N ARG A 156 15.62 7.62 -8.45
CA ARG A 156 14.30 7.34 -9.04
C ARG A 156 13.18 7.41 -8.00
N PHE A 157 13.37 6.76 -6.86
CA PHE A 157 12.39 6.78 -5.78
C PHE A 157 12.08 8.21 -5.33
N TYR A 158 13.12 9.00 -5.03
CA TYR A 158 12.91 10.38 -4.57
C TYR A 158 12.42 11.32 -5.67
N ASP A 159 12.77 11.11 -6.94
CA ASP A 159 12.17 11.86 -8.06
C ASP A 159 10.65 11.66 -8.12
N GLY A 160 10.16 10.42 -7.98
CA GLY A 160 8.73 10.13 -7.89
C GLY A 160 8.10 10.70 -6.62
N TYR A 161 8.71 10.44 -5.46
CA TYR A 161 8.22 10.91 -4.16
C TYR A 161 8.11 12.43 -4.08
N ASP A 162 9.14 13.17 -4.50
CA ASP A 162 9.17 14.63 -4.43
C ASP A 162 8.16 15.26 -5.38
N LYS A 163 7.92 14.66 -6.54
CA LYS A 163 6.81 15.05 -7.45
C LYS A 163 5.46 14.86 -6.77
N THR A 164 5.26 13.74 -6.08
CA THR A 164 4.03 13.49 -5.32
C THR A 164 3.86 14.48 -4.18
N VAL A 165 4.92 14.78 -3.42
CA VAL A 165 4.90 15.81 -2.35
C VAL A 165 4.53 17.18 -2.92
N LYS A 166 5.13 17.57 -4.04
CA LYS A 166 4.80 18.84 -4.71
C LYS A 166 3.33 18.89 -5.14
N LEU A 167 2.80 17.80 -5.66
CA LEU A 167 1.39 17.69 -6.05
C LEU A 167 0.44 17.71 -4.85
N ALA A 168 0.85 17.12 -3.72
CA ALA A 168 0.06 17.04 -2.50
C ALA A 168 -0.20 18.40 -1.84
N GLY A 169 0.70 19.37 -2.07
CA GLY A 169 0.67 20.66 -1.38
C GLY A 169 0.82 20.45 0.12
N ASN A 170 -0.23 20.80 0.89
CA ASN A 170 -0.22 20.66 2.35
C ASN A 170 -0.70 19.29 2.84
N LYS A 171 -1.14 18.40 1.95
CA LYS A 171 -1.59 17.05 2.34
C LYS A 171 -0.38 16.16 2.60
N PRO A 172 -0.41 15.31 3.65
CA PRO A 172 0.67 14.37 3.88
C PRO A 172 0.76 13.36 2.73
N VAL A 173 1.99 13.00 2.39
CA VAL A 173 2.31 11.87 1.50
C VAL A 173 2.81 10.72 2.36
N TRP A 174 2.21 9.55 2.20
CA TRP A 174 2.65 8.32 2.85
C TRP A 174 3.27 7.42 1.80
N VAL A 175 4.35 6.73 2.12
CA VAL A 175 4.92 5.70 1.24
C VAL A 175 4.19 4.42 1.56
N THR A 176 3.22 4.08 0.72
CA THR A 176 2.27 3.00 1.00
C THR A 176 2.74 1.67 0.48
N GLU A 177 3.58 1.68 -0.55
CA GLU A 177 4.36 0.52 -0.97
C GLU A 177 5.68 0.92 -1.61
N THR A 178 6.72 0.18 -1.25
CA THR A 178 8.00 0.20 -1.94
C THR A 178 8.82 -1.00 -1.46
N GLY A 179 9.74 -1.44 -2.29
CA GLY A 179 10.60 -2.57 -1.99
C GLY A 179 11.57 -2.84 -3.12
N TRP A 180 12.44 -3.83 -2.90
CA TRP A 180 13.32 -4.34 -3.94
C TRP A 180 13.35 -5.86 -3.84
N PRO A 181 13.20 -6.58 -4.95
CA PRO A 181 13.02 -8.02 -4.90
C PRO A 181 14.30 -8.73 -4.45
N VAL A 182 14.12 -9.76 -3.65
CA VAL A 182 15.16 -10.61 -3.09
C VAL A 182 15.56 -11.70 -4.08
N THR A 183 14.61 -12.20 -4.88
CA THR A 183 14.85 -13.15 -5.99
C THR A 183 13.94 -12.82 -7.17
N GLY A 184 14.29 -13.32 -8.36
CA GLY A 184 13.51 -13.17 -9.58
C GLY A 184 14.34 -12.70 -10.78
N LYS A 185 13.69 -12.55 -11.93
CA LYS A 185 14.35 -12.15 -13.18
C LYS A 185 14.80 -10.71 -13.15
N LYS A 186 16.04 -10.43 -13.57
CA LYS A 186 16.55 -9.08 -13.82
C LYS A 186 15.59 -8.28 -14.72
N ASN A 187 15.22 -7.06 -14.30
CA ASN A 187 14.42 -6.13 -15.09
C ASN A 187 15.24 -4.92 -15.54
N ASN A 188 15.53 -4.82 -16.84
CA ASN A 188 16.50 -3.87 -17.38
C ASN A 188 17.86 -3.93 -16.63
N LEU A 189 18.25 -2.91 -15.84
CA LEU A 189 19.48 -2.92 -15.03
C LEU A 189 19.24 -3.37 -13.58
N ALA A 190 17.98 -3.50 -13.16
CA ALA A 190 17.59 -3.90 -11.82
C ALA A 190 17.78 -5.40 -11.60
N VAL A 191 18.71 -5.77 -10.71
CA VAL A 191 18.98 -7.16 -10.32
C VAL A 191 18.30 -7.46 -8.99
N ALA A 192 17.40 -8.44 -8.96
CA ALA A 192 16.82 -8.97 -7.74
C ALA A 192 17.90 -9.73 -6.93
N SER A 193 18.10 -9.34 -5.67
CA SER A 193 19.00 -10.04 -4.74
C SER A 193 18.76 -9.55 -3.31
N ALA A 194 19.00 -10.42 -2.31
CA ALA A 194 19.01 -10.02 -0.90
C ALA A 194 19.99 -8.85 -0.60
N ALA A 195 21.13 -8.84 -1.29
CA ALA A 195 22.12 -7.77 -1.15
C ALA A 195 21.58 -6.42 -1.63
N ASN A 196 20.94 -6.38 -2.81
CA ASN A 196 20.33 -5.15 -3.34
C ASN A 196 19.09 -4.75 -2.52
N ALA A 197 18.29 -5.71 -2.06
CA ALA A 197 17.17 -5.44 -1.16
C ALA A 197 17.62 -4.78 0.15
N ARG A 198 18.73 -5.27 0.73
CA ARG A 198 19.36 -4.62 1.89
C ARG A 198 19.80 -3.19 1.59
N ILE A 199 20.48 -2.96 0.46
CA ILE A 199 20.92 -1.61 0.07
C ILE A 199 19.72 -0.68 -0.07
N TYR A 200 18.66 -1.15 -0.72
CA TYR A 200 17.43 -0.39 -0.93
C TYR A 200 16.74 -0.05 0.40
N TRP A 201 16.61 -1.02 1.32
CA TRP A 201 16.10 -0.80 2.68
C TRP A 201 16.90 0.28 3.43
N GLN A 202 18.24 0.18 3.45
CA GLN A 202 19.09 1.16 4.13
C GLN A 202 18.94 2.56 3.56
N LYS A 203 18.84 2.68 2.23
CA LYS A 203 18.77 3.97 1.56
C LYS A 203 17.38 4.60 1.62
N ILE A 204 16.33 3.80 1.57
CA ILE A 204 14.95 4.28 1.47
C ILE A 204 14.22 4.17 2.81
N ALA A 205 13.93 2.96 3.28
CA ALA A 205 13.15 2.75 4.50
C ALA A 205 13.77 3.48 5.70
N CYS A 206 15.07 3.29 5.95
CA CYS A 206 15.74 3.92 7.08
C CYS A 206 15.71 5.45 7.00
N THR A 207 15.90 6.03 5.81
CA THR A 207 15.81 7.48 5.61
C THR A 207 14.39 8.00 5.85
N LEU A 208 13.37 7.30 5.35
CA LEU A 208 11.97 7.67 5.54
C LEU A 208 11.56 7.60 7.02
N ILE A 209 11.98 6.54 7.73
CA ILE A 209 11.77 6.38 9.18
C ILE A 209 12.42 7.51 9.95
N GLN A 210 13.67 7.86 9.65
CA GLN A 210 14.37 9.01 10.28
C GLN A 210 13.64 10.33 10.02
N LYS A 211 13.10 10.52 8.82
CA LYS A 211 12.28 11.67 8.43
C LYS A 211 10.85 11.62 8.97
N LYS A 212 10.48 10.56 9.72
CA LYS A 212 9.14 10.33 10.27
C LYS A 212 8.03 10.31 9.20
N VAL A 213 8.37 9.85 7.99
CA VAL A 213 7.38 9.57 6.95
C VAL A 213 6.71 8.25 7.26
N ASN A 214 5.39 8.19 7.15
CA ASN A 214 4.67 6.93 7.24
C ASN A 214 5.10 6.03 6.07
N VAL A 215 5.70 4.89 6.39
CA VAL A 215 6.20 3.93 5.41
C VAL A 215 5.61 2.54 5.66
N PHE A 216 5.12 1.92 4.60
CA PHE A 216 4.65 0.55 4.55
C PHE A 216 5.50 -0.17 3.50
N TRP A 217 6.28 -1.15 3.95
CA TRP A 217 7.29 -1.82 3.14
C TRP A 217 6.71 -3.08 2.49
N TYR A 218 6.94 -3.24 1.20
CA TYR A 218 6.49 -4.39 0.43
C TYR A 218 7.65 -5.39 0.22
N ASP A 219 7.55 -6.61 0.74
CA ASP A 219 6.53 -7.11 1.67
C ASP A 219 7.14 -7.95 2.79
N LEU A 220 6.31 -8.29 3.78
CA LEU A 220 6.77 -9.00 4.97
C LEU A 220 7.23 -10.42 4.60
N GLN A 221 6.46 -11.12 3.80
CA GLN A 221 6.66 -12.55 3.56
C GLN A 221 6.26 -12.91 2.14
N GLU A 222 7.09 -13.75 1.51
CA GLU A 222 6.76 -14.41 0.25
C GLU A 222 5.41 -15.14 0.31
N SER A 223 4.75 -15.26 -0.84
CA SER A 223 3.50 -16.00 -0.98
C SER A 223 3.60 -17.40 -0.38
N GLN A 224 2.62 -17.73 0.46
CA GLN A 224 2.45 -19.09 0.99
C GLN A 224 1.88 -20.06 -0.08
N TRP A 225 1.33 -19.51 -1.17
CA TRP A 225 0.69 -20.26 -2.24
C TRP A 225 1.37 -19.91 -3.58
N GLY A 226 2.18 -20.83 -4.07
CA GLY A 226 2.97 -20.64 -5.30
C GLY A 226 4.36 -20.08 -5.02
N THR A 227 4.94 -19.42 -6.02
CA THR A 227 6.25 -18.77 -5.93
C THR A 227 6.16 -17.49 -6.72
N ALA A 228 6.26 -16.33 -6.05
CA ALA A 228 6.32 -15.05 -6.71
C ALA A 228 7.59 -14.95 -7.57
N ASP A 229 7.45 -14.40 -8.77
CA ASP A 229 8.57 -14.01 -9.62
C ASP A 229 8.28 -12.61 -10.18
N PRO A 230 8.95 -11.56 -9.66
CA PRO A 230 9.95 -11.57 -8.60
C PRO A 230 9.35 -11.60 -7.17
N ASP A 231 10.15 -12.05 -6.21
CA ASP A 231 9.79 -12.20 -4.78
C ASP A 231 10.40 -11.04 -3.97
N PHE A 232 9.57 -10.32 -3.22
CA PHE A 232 9.94 -9.17 -2.38
C PHE A 232 10.05 -9.49 -0.88
N GLY A 233 9.68 -10.69 -0.47
CA GLY A 233 9.48 -11.07 0.92
C GLY A 233 10.75 -10.92 1.75
N ILE A 234 10.66 -10.11 2.82
CA ILE A 234 11.69 -10.07 3.86
C ILE A 234 11.94 -11.49 4.40
N PHE A 235 10.87 -12.24 4.62
CA PHE A 235 10.90 -13.65 4.98
C PHE A 235 10.45 -14.52 3.81
N GLY A 236 10.94 -15.76 3.75
CA GLY A 236 10.42 -16.74 2.79
C GLY A 236 9.05 -17.30 3.21
N ALA A 237 8.48 -18.16 2.37
CA ALA A 237 7.28 -18.92 2.75
C ALA A 237 7.55 -19.82 3.98
N GLY A 238 6.54 -20.04 4.80
CA GLY A 238 6.62 -20.82 6.05
C GLY A 238 6.20 -20.08 7.31
N ASP A 239 6.57 -20.60 8.48
CA ASP A 239 6.25 -20.01 9.78
C ASP A 239 7.24 -18.89 10.14
N LEU A 240 6.77 -17.64 10.20
CA LEU A 240 7.56 -16.46 10.56
C LEU A 240 8.31 -16.60 11.90
N GLY A 241 7.81 -17.38 12.85
CA GLY A 241 8.49 -17.62 14.13
C GLY A 241 9.78 -18.44 14.01
N THR A 242 9.97 -19.12 12.88
CA THR A 242 11.13 -20.01 12.62
C THR A 242 12.08 -19.47 11.55
N LEU A 243 11.62 -18.50 10.76
CA LEU A 243 12.36 -18.00 9.60
C LEU A 243 13.32 -16.88 10.01
N SER A 244 14.48 -16.88 9.38
CA SER A 244 15.39 -15.73 9.42
C SER A 244 15.06 -14.77 8.29
N PRO A 245 15.17 -13.44 8.50
CA PRO A 245 14.98 -12.48 7.44
C PRO A 245 16.08 -12.66 6.38
N ARG A 246 15.71 -12.57 5.11
CA ARG A 246 16.63 -12.74 3.98
C ARG A 246 17.64 -11.60 3.86
N TYR A 247 17.38 -10.47 4.52
CA TYR A 247 18.33 -9.38 4.69
C TYR A 247 18.13 -8.63 6.01
N SER A 248 19.18 -7.96 6.50
CA SER A 248 19.14 -7.20 7.75
C SER A 248 18.31 -5.91 7.62
N LEU A 249 17.34 -5.75 8.52
CA LEU A 249 16.53 -4.53 8.65
C LEU A 249 17.13 -3.47 9.59
N VAL A 250 18.26 -3.76 10.25
CA VAL A 250 18.92 -2.80 11.16
C VAL A 250 19.35 -1.56 10.39
N CYS A 251 18.77 -0.40 10.68
CA CYS A 251 19.21 0.88 10.12
C CYS A 251 20.56 1.28 10.72
N VAL A 252 21.60 1.31 9.90
CA VAL A 252 22.90 1.82 10.33
C VAL A 252 22.84 3.35 10.40
N ARG A 253 23.37 3.91 11.49
CA ARG A 253 23.47 5.36 11.69
C ARG A 253 24.66 5.94 10.93
#